data_AF-A0A5C9C5N1-F1
#
_entry.id   AF-A0A5C9C5N1-F1
#
_cell.length_a   1.000
_cell.length_b   1.000
_cell.length_c   1.000
_cell.angle_alpha   90.00
_cell.angle_beta   90.00
_cell.angle_gamma   90.00
#
_symmetry.space_group_name_H-M   'P 1'
#
loop_
_entity.id
_entity.type
_entity.pdbx_description
1 polymer ?
#
loop_
_entity_poly.entity_id
_entity_poly.type
_entity_poly.pdbx_seq_one_letter_code
_entity_poly.pdbx_strand_id
1 'polypeptide(L)'
;MLAGPYAAFLGQQYDPVWAKFEGKPLRVAPKVRHEQPKEYSDPYAAVDPDCRFVFDGAGRFAEQVSLDRFNLRRELLSQFDAARLSADTLAERSYSSNQGRALSLLTSPKIREALDVSRENPTLRDRYGQTLFGQSCLAARRLVEAGSQFVSVFWDAYGTYFSGAWDTHQNHYP
;
A
#
# COMPACT_ATOMS: atom_id res chain seq x y z
N MET A 1 -19.65 -10.61 0.31
CA MET A 1 -18.78 -9.42 0.23
C MET A 1 -17.53 -9.76 1.02
N LEU A 2 -16.36 -9.89 0.37
CA LEU A 2 -15.11 -10.13 1.10
C LEU A 2 -14.77 -8.85 1.86
N ALA A 3 -14.63 -8.93 3.18
CA ALA A 3 -14.09 -7.84 3.97
C ALA A 3 -12.65 -7.59 3.51
N GLY A 4 -12.35 -6.35 3.15
CA GLY A 4 -11.05 -5.94 2.63
C GLY A 4 -11.10 -4.47 2.20
N PRO A 5 -9.96 -3.91 1.79
CA PRO A 5 -9.85 -2.52 1.35
C PRO A 5 -10.47 -2.33 -0.03
N TYR A 6 -11.73 -2.74 -0.21
CA TYR A 6 -12.47 -2.59 -1.45
C TYR A 6 -13.47 -1.46 -1.27
N ALA A 7 -13.78 -0.75 -2.34
CA ALA A 7 -14.72 0.36 -2.32
C ALA A 7 -16.18 -0.08 -2.16
N ALA A 8 -16.41 -1.40 -2.07
CA ALA A 8 -17.69 -2.03 -1.77
C ALA A 8 -18.81 -1.51 -2.68
N PHE A 9 -19.81 -0.81 -2.11
CA PHE A 9 -20.97 -0.29 -2.84
C PHE A 9 -20.62 0.80 -3.86
N LEU A 10 -19.45 1.43 -3.75
CA LEU A 10 -18.97 2.37 -4.77
C LEU A 10 -18.62 1.63 -6.07
N GLY A 11 -18.21 0.36 -5.98
CA GLY A 11 -17.84 -0.49 -7.11
C GLY A 11 -16.33 -0.56 -7.35
N GLN A 12 -15.89 -1.61 -8.06
CA GLN A 12 -14.47 -1.98 -8.21
C GLN A 12 -13.58 -0.89 -8.82
N GLN A 13 -14.15 0.02 -9.61
CA GLN A 13 -13.42 1.15 -10.19
C GLN A 13 -12.91 2.16 -9.15
N TYR A 14 -13.41 2.09 -7.92
CA TYR A 14 -12.97 2.91 -6.79
C TYR A 14 -12.10 2.14 -5.81
N ASP A 15 -11.77 0.87 -6.09
CA ASP A 15 -10.88 0.09 -5.25
C ASP A 15 -9.51 0.78 -5.19
N PRO A 16 -8.93 0.96 -3.99
CA PRO A 16 -7.62 1.55 -3.84
C PRO A 16 -6.56 0.67 -4.49
N VAL A 17 -5.50 1.32 -5.01
CA VAL A 17 -4.31 0.61 -5.47
C VAL A 17 -3.30 0.58 -4.34
N TRP A 18 -2.79 -0.61 -4.03
CA TRP A 18 -1.77 -0.80 -2.99
C TRP A 18 -0.55 -1.54 -3.55
N ALA A 19 0.60 -1.26 -2.95
CA ALA A 19 1.79 -2.07 -3.14
C ALA A 19 1.74 -3.28 -2.19
N LYS A 20 2.17 -4.44 -2.69
CA LYS A 20 2.49 -5.60 -1.86
C LYS A 20 3.91 -5.46 -1.36
N PHE A 21 4.11 -5.82 -0.09
CA PHE A 21 5.43 -6.08 0.42
C PHE A 21 5.86 -7.50 0.04
N GLU A 22 7.02 -7.61 -0.60
CA GLU A 22 7.69 -8.88 -0.88
C GLU A 22 8.96 -8.91 -0.05
N GLY A 23 9.01 -9.82 0.92
CA GLY A 23 10.16 -10.02 1.80
C GLY A 23 9.93 -11.21 2.71
N LYS A 24 11.00 -11.91 3.04
CA LYS A 24 11.06 -13.00 4.00
C LYS A 24 11.26 -12.43 5.40
N PRO A 25 10.35 -12.70 6.34
CA PRO A 25 10.58 -12.35 7.73
C PRO A 25 11.71 -13.22 8.30
N LEU A 26 12.68 -12.58 8.95
CA LEU A 26 13.88 -13.24 9.47
C LEU A 26 13.82 -13.59 10.95
N ARG A 27 12.80 -13.12 11.67
CA ARG A 27 12.68 -13.33 13.12
C ARG A 27 11.31 -13.89 13.47
N VAL A 28 11.33 -14.93 14.29
CA VAL A 28 10.12 -15.54 14.86
C VAL A 28 9.51 -14.58 15.86
N ALA A 29 8.18 -14.45 15.84
CA ALA A 29 7.44 -13.68 16.82
C ALA A 29 7.69 -14.24 18.24
N PRO A 30 7.86 -13.38 19.25
CA PRO A 30 8.03 -13.84 20.62
C PRO A 30 6.73 -14.48 21.11
N LYS A 31 6.84 -15.36 22.11
CA LYS A 31 5.66 -15.92 22.77
C LYS A 31 5.05 -14.86 23.68
N VAL A 32 3.91 -14.29 23.27
CA VAL A 32 3.20 -13.24 24.02
C VAL A 32 2.00 -13.74 24.82
N ARG A 33 1.66 -15.04 24.68
CA ARG A 33 0.60 -15.71 25.44
C ARG A 33 1.13 -16.98 26.09
N HIS A 34 0.51 -17.38 27.19
CA HIS A 34 0.80 -18.66 27.85
C HIS A 34 0.57 -19.85 26.90
N GLU A 35 -0.50 -19.78 26.12
CA GLU A 35 -0.80 -20.71 25.04
C GLU A 35 -0.71 -19.98 23.69
N GLN A 36 0.38 -20.24 22.96
CA GLN A 36 0.55 -19.79 21.58
C GLN A 36 0.65 -21.03 20.67
N PRO A 37 -0.46 -21.44 20.03
CA PRO A 37 -0.52 -22.69 19.27
C PRO A 37 0.29 -22.64 17.96
N LYS A 38 0.73 -21.45 17.54
CA LYS A 38 1.45 -21.25 16.28
C LYS A 38 2.64 -20.31 16.46
N GLU A 39 3.81 -20.81 16.08
CA GLU A 39 4.98 -19.97 15.80
C GLU A 39 4.83 -19.38 14.40
N TYR A 40 5.13 -18.08 14.26
CA TYR A 40 5.11 -17.39 12.98
C TYR A 40 6.27 -16.41 12.91
N SER A 41 6.81 -16.22 11.72
CA SER A 41 7.84 -15.21 11.47
C SER A 41 7.18 -13.88 11.15
N ASP A 42 7.70 -12.80 11.74
CA ASP A 42 7.06 -11.48 11.71
C ASP A 42 7.93 -10.45 10.97
N PRO A 43 7.47 -9.88 9.84
CA PRO A 43 8.24 -8.91 9.08
C PRO A 43 8.38 -7.55 9.81
N TYR A 44 7.56 -7.26 10.81
CA TYR A 44 7.77 -6.07 11.67
C TYR A 44 9.00 -6.21 12.56
N ALA A 45 9.50 -7.44 12.74
CA ALA A 45 10.65 -7.77 13.57
C ALA A 45 11.98 -7.63 12.83
N ALA A 46 12.03 -8.24 11.65
CA ALA A 46 13.19 -8.27 10.77
C ALA A 46 12.75 -8.79 9.39
N VAL A 47 13.25 -8.17 8.34
CA VAL A 47 13.07 -8.59 6.94
C VAL A 47 14.41 -8.79 6.29
N ASP A 48 14.45 -9.60 5.24
CA ASP A 48 15.67 -9.80 4.47
C ASP A 48 16.06 -8.55 3.65
N PRO A 49 17.36 -8.39 3.33
CA PRO A 49 17.83 -7.23 2.57
C PRO A 49 17.26 -7.11 1.15
N ASP A 50 16.78 -8.21 0.55
CA ASP A 50 16.21 -8.22 -0.79
C ASP A 50 14.72 -7.82 -0.79
N CYS A 51 14.17 -7.41 0.37
CA CYS A 51 12.78 -7.01 0.46
C CYS A 51 12.48 -5.76 -0.37
N ARG A 52 11.26 -5.71 -0.94
CA ARG A 52 10.79 -4.65 -1.84
C ARG A 52 9.29 -4.44 -1.76
N PHE A 53 8.84 -3.26 -2.18
CA PHE A 53 7.42 -2.98 -2.40
C PHE A 53 7.11 -3.04 -3.89
N VAL A 54 6.14 -3.88 -4.28
CA VAL A 54 5.76 -4.09 -5.67
C VAL A 54 4.29 -3.75 -5.84
N PHE A 55 3.95 -2.91 -6.81
CA PHE A 55 2.54 -2.67 -7.14
C PHE A 55 1.88 -3.94 -7.68
N ASP A 56 0.93 -4.48 -6.92
CA ASP A 56 0.03 -5.54 -7.40
C ASP A 56 -1.00 -4.91 -8.32
N GLY A 57 -0.56 -4.67 -9.55
CA GLY A 57 -1.33 -3.93 -10.54
C GLY A 57 -0.58 -3.86 -11.84
N ALA A 58 0.73 -3.61 -11.85
CA ALA A 58 1.44 -3.58 -13.14
C ALA A 58 1.43 -4.94 -13.85
N GLY A 59 1.53 -6.05 -13.12
CA GLY A 59 1.40 -7.40 -13.69
C GLY A 59 -0.04 -7.83 -13.97
N ARG A 60 -0.99 -7.51 -13.07
CA ARG A 60 -2.41 -7.88 -13.22
C ARG A 60 -3.17 -7.01 -14.22
N PHE A 61 -2.85 -5.71 -14.32
CA PHE A 61 -3.29 -4.88 -15.43
C PHE A 61 -2.65 -5.40 -16.73
N ALA A 62 -1.36 -5.74 -16.76
CA ALA A 62 -0.73 -6.26 -17.99
C ALA A 62 -1.35 -7.57 -18.51
N GLU A 63 -1.77 -8.50 -17.65
CA GLU A 63 -2.38 -9.77 -18.09
C GLU A 63 -3.85 -9.66 -18.52
N GLN A 64 -4.60 -8.65 -18.08
CA GLN A 64 -6.05 -8.55 -18.32
C GLN A 64 -6.48 -7.27 -19.06
N VAL A 65 -5.62 -6.26 -19.13
CA VAL A 65 -5.87 -4.95 -19.73
C VAL A 65 -4.58 -4.43 -20.37
N SER A 66 -4.43 -4.60 -21.69
CA SER A 66 -3.36 -3.91 -22.42
C SER A 66 -3.41 -2.40 -22.14
N LEU A 67 -2.26 -1.73 -22.20
CA LEU A 67 -2.16 -0.27 -22.00
C LEU A 67 -3.19 0.49 -22.86
N ASP A 68 -3.43 0.00 -24.08
CA ASP A 68 -4.43 0.51 -25.01
C ASP A 68 -5.87 0.35 -24.49
N ARG A 69 -6.21 -0.82 -23.92
CA ARG A 69 -7.54 -1.05 -23.34
C ARG A 69 -7.74 -0.20 -22.08
N PHE A 70 -6.70 0.04 -21.30
CA PHE A 70 -6.74 0.94 -20.15
C PHE A 70 -6.99 2.39 -20.61
N ASN A 71 -6.25 2.85 -21.61
CA ASN A 71 -6.43 4.19 -22.19
C ASN A 71 -7.83 4.36 -22.79
N LEU A 72 -8.33 3.36 -23.53
CA LEU A 72 -9.70 3.37 -24.06
C LEU A 72 -10.75 3.44 -22.96
N ARG A 73 -10.57 2.68 -21.87
CA ARG A 73 -11.49 2.72 -20.74
C ARG A 73 -11.46 4.08 -20.03
N ARG A 74 -10.28 4.69 -19.90
CA ARG A 74 -10.12 6.05 -19.37
C ARG A 74 -10.84 7.08 -20.24
N GLU A 75 -10.71 6.95 -21.55
CA GLU A 75 -11.31 7.86 -22.51
C GLU A 75 -12.84 7.72 -22.52
N LEU A 76 -13.37 6.50 -22.51
CA LEU A 76 -14.80 6.24 -22.36
C LEU A 76 -15.36 6.73 -21.02
N LEU A 77 -14.61 6.56 -19.92
CA LEU A 77 -14.99 7.09 -18.61
C LEU A 77 -15.07 8.63 -18.66
N SER A 78 -14.09 9.28 -19.28
CA SER A 78 -14.07 10.74 -19.43
C SER A 78 -15.25 11.26 -20.26
N GLN A 79 -15.68 10.49 -21.27
CA GLN A 79 -16.86 10.81 -22.07
C GLN A 79 -18.16 10.63 -21.28
N PHE A 80 -18.25 9.60 -20.44
CA PHE A 80 -19.39 9.40 -19.52
C PHE A 80 -19.47 10.47 -18.44
N ASP A 81 -18.34 10.84 -17.85
CA ASP A 81 -18.25 11.93 -16.88
C ASP A 81 -18.65 13.27 -17.53
N ALA A 82 -18.15 13.53 -18.75
CA ALA A 82 -18.55 14.70 -19.56
C ALA A 82 -20.05 14.71 -19.88
N ALA A 83 -20.66 13.55 -20.10
CA ALA A 83 -22.09 13.41 -20.31
C ALA A 83 -22.91 13.52 -19.00
N ARG A 84 -22.34 13.20 -17.83
CA ARG A 84 -22.98 13.38 -16.50
C ARG A 84 -22.92 14.82 -15.99
N LEU A 85 -21.88 15.57 -16.38
CA LEU A 85 -21.71 17.00 -16.13
C LEU A 85 -22.88 17.86 -16.64
N SER A 86 -23.77 17.33 -17.49
CA SER A 86 -25.03 18.02 -17.87
C SER A 86 -26.11 18.00 -16.78
N ALA A 87 -25.85 17.43 -15.58
CA ALA A 87 -26.79 17.30 -14.46
C ALA A 87 -26.26 17.82 -13.09
N ASP A 88 -25.22 18.67 -13.11
CA ASP A 88 -24.22 18.87 -12.04
C ASP A 88 -24.61 19.20 -10.59
N THR A 89 -23.76 18.67 -9.68
CA THR A 89 -23.40 19.26 -8.38
C THR A 89 -21.86 19.36 -8.23
N LEU A 90 -21.35 20.42 -7.60
CA LEU A 90 -19.89 20.72 -7.45
C LEU A 90 -19.03 19.59 -6.86
N ALA A 91 -19.61 18.69 -6.08
CA ALA A 91 -18.92 17.58 -5.43
C ALA A 91 -18.43 16.51 -6.43
N GLU A 92 -19.23 16.23 -7.47
CA GLU A 92 -18.90 15.20 -8.47
C GLU A 92 -17.68 15.60 -9.33
N ARG A 93 -17.61 16.88 -9.72
CA ARG A 93 -16.46 17.44 -10.47
C ARG A 93 -15.14 17.33 -9.72
N SER A 94 -15.15 17.67 -8.43
CA SER A 94 -13.95 17.63 -7.58
C SER A 94 -13.45 16.19 -7.39
N TYR A 95 -14.38 15.24 -7.29
CA TYR A 95 -14.07 13.83 -7.12
C TYR A 95 -13.40 13.24 -8.38
N SER A 96 -13.95 13.48 -9.58
CA SER A 96 -13.35 13.01 -10.84
C SER A 96 -11.94 13.59 -11.07
N SER A 97 -11.71 14.87 -10.75
CA SER A 97 -10.38 15.50 -10.81
C SER A 97 -9.36 14.83 -9.87
N ASN A 98 -9.76 14.53 -8.64
CA ASN A 98 -8.90 13.83 -7.69
C ASN A 98 -8.55 12.41 -8.15
N GLN A 99 -9.47 11.71 -8.83
CA GLN A 99 -9.19 10.42 -9.44
C GLN A 99 -8.18 10.50 -10.58
N GLY A 100 -8.33 11.47 -11.48
CA GLY A 100 -7.36 11.69 -12.55
C GLY A 100 -5.95 11.92 -12.00
N ARG A 101 -5.82 12.67 -10.90
CA ARG A 101 -4.55 12.90 -10.20
C ARG A 101 -4.01 11.63 -9.54
N ALA A 102 -4.85 10.87 -8.82
CA ALA A 102 -4.44 9.60 -8.21
C ALA A 102 -3.96 8.60 -9.26
N LEU A 103 -4.67 8.48 -10.39
CA LEU A 103 -4.30 7.59 -11.49
C LEU A 103 -2.99 8.00 -12.16
N SER A 104 -2.76 9.31 -12.33
CA SER A 104 -1.49 9.84 -12.84
C SER A 104 -0.32 9.54 -11.91
N LEU A 105 -0.54 9.52 -10.59
CA LEU A 105 0.50 9.16 -9.62
C LEU A 105 0.81 7.66 -9.66
N LEU A 106 -0.22 6.81 -9.75
CA LEU A 106 -0.08 5.36 -9.82
C LEU A 106 0.58 4.86 -11.12
N THR A 107 0.35 5.59 -12.23
CA THR A 107 0.98 5.30 -13.52
C THR A 107 2.34 5.98 -13.70
N SER A 108 2.72 6.89 -12.80
CA SER A 108 4.01 7.60 -12.86
C SER A 108 5.19 6.63 -12.66
N PRO A 109 6.12 6.53 -13.63
CA PRO A 109 7.35 5.77 -13.47
C PRO A 109 8.15 6.20 -12.23
N LYS A 110 8.14 7.51 -11.92
CA LYS A 110 8.85 8.08 -10.78
C LYS A 110 8.32 7.57 -9.44
N ILE A 111 7.00 7.44 -9.30
CA ILE A 111 6.36 6.90 -8.08
C ILE A 111 6.60 5.39 -7.97
N ARG A 112 6.56 4.66 -9.10
CA ARG A 112 6.90 3.24 -9.14
C ARG A 112 8.34 2.99 -8.67
N GLU A 113 9.29 3.77 -9.19
CA GLU A 113 10.69 3.69 -8.78
C GLU A 113 10.91 4.10 -7.32
N ALA A 114 10.11 5.04 -6.81
CA ALA A 114 10.19 5.47 -5.41
C ALA A 114 9.84 4.34 -4.42
N LEU A 115 8.88 3.48 -4.76
CA LEU A 115 8.52 2.33 -3.92
C LEU A 115 9.57 1.21 -3.93
N ASP A 116 10.40 1.16 -4.97
CA ASP A 116 11.49 0.18 -5.04
C ASP A 116 12.68 0.62 -4.18
N VAL A 117 12.59 0.27 -2.88
CA VAL A 117 13.64 0.52 -1.89
C VAL A 117 14.94 -0.25 -2.17
N SER A 118 14.95 -1.23 -3.07
CA SER A 118 16.19 -1.96 -3.46
C SER A 118 17.20 -1.07 -4.18
N ARG A 119 16.73 0.08 -4.69
CA ARG A 119 17.56 1.07 -5.38
C ARG A 119 18.38 1.94 -4.43
N GLU A 120 18.16 1.84 -3.12
CA GLU A 120 18.89 2.60 -2.11
C GLU A 120 20.17 1.91 -1.67
N ASN A 121 21.14 2.72 -1.22
CA ASN A 121 22.36 2.19 -0.66
C ASN A 121 22.06 1.28 0.56
N PRO A 122 22.66 0.08 0.65
CA PRO A 122 22.44 -0.84 1.78
C PRO A 122 22.64 -0.19 3.15
N THR A 123 23.67 0.63 3.31
CA THR A 123 23.93 1.35 4.56
C THR A 123 22.81 2.31 4.92
N LEU A 124 22.15 2.94 3.94
CA LEU A 124 20.98 3.77 4.20
C LEU A 124 19.78 2.92 4.60
N ARG A 125 19.57 1.78 3.95
CA ARG A 125 18.51 0.82 4.32
C ARG A 125 18.69 0.34 5.77
N ASP A 126 19.91 0.03 6.17
CA ASP A 126 20.23 -0.39 7.53
C ASP A 126 19.98 0.72 8.56
N ARG A 127 20.26 1.98 8.20
CA ARG A 127 19.96 3.13 9.07
C ARG A 127 18.46 3.32 9.33
N TYR A 128 17.61 3.02 8.36
CA TYR A 128 16.16 2.99 8.54
C TYR A 128 15.68 1.75 9.30
N GLY A 129 16.53 0.72 9.37
CA GLY A 129 16.24 -0.57 9.99
C GLY A 129 15.70 -1.58 8.98
N GLN A 130 16.21 -2.81 9.05
CA GLN A 130 15.75 -3.95 8.24
C GLN A 130 14.46 -4.54 8.84
N THR A 131 13.43 -3.71 8.98
CA THR A 131 12.08 -4.08 9.43
C THR A 131 11.06 -3.57 8.42
N LEU A 132 9.88 -4.19 8.34
CA LEU A 132 8.82 -3.71 7.45
C LEU A 132 8.51 -2.22 7.67
N PHE A 133 8.47 -1.78 8.93
CA PHE A 133 8.26 -0.37 9.26
C PHE A 133 9.42 0.52 8.79
N GLY A 134 10.67 0.12 9.06
CA GLY A 134 11.86 0.87 8.63
C GLY A 134 11.90 1.03 7.11
N GLN A 135 11.66 -0.05 6.38
CA GLN A 135 11.60 -0.05 4.92
C GLN A 135 10.38 0.74 4.39
N SER A 136 9.25 0.75 5.11
CA SER A 136 8.10 1.60 4.76
C SER A 136 8.42 3.09 4.92
N CYS A 137 9.14 3.47 5.97
CA CYS A 137 9.63 4.84 6.16
C CYS A 137 10.62 5.26 5.06
N LEU A 138 11.48 4.34 4.62
CA LEU A 138 12.38 4.60 3.48
C LEU A 138 11.61 4.78 2.18
N ALA A 139 10.61 3.94 1.90
CA ALA A 139 9.72 4.10 0.75
C ALA A 139 8.96 5.44 0.81
N ALA A 140 8.48 5.84 1.99
CA ALA A 140 7.82 7.10 2.20
C ALA A 140 8.72 8.31 1.89
N ARG A 141 9.97 8.29 2.36
CA ARG A 141 10.96 9.30 1.98
C ARG A 141 11.09 9.41 0.46
N ARG A 142 11.29 8.29 -0.23
CA ARG A 142 11.45 8.26 -1.69
C ARG A 142 10.19 8.77 -2.41
N LEU A 143 9.01 8.47 -1.89
CA LEU A 143 7.74 8.98 -2.41
C LEU A 143 7.65 10.51 -2.28
N VAL A 144 8.09 11.07 -1.16
CA VAL A 144 8.16 12.53 -0.97
C VAL A 144 9.15 13.15 -1.96
N GLU A 145 10.34 12.57 -2.13
CA GLU A 145 11.34 12.99 -3.15
C GLU A 145 10.80 12.84 -4.59
N ALA A 146 9.91 11.87 -4.80
CA ALA A 146 9.21 11.68 -6.07
C ALA A 146 8.11 12.71 -6.33
N GLY A 147 7.67 13.45 -5.31
CA GLY A 147 6.68 14.53 -5.43
C GLY A 147 5.33 14.23 -4.76
N SER A 148 5.21 13.15 -3.99
CA SER A 148 4.04 12.96 -3.13
C SER A 148 3.97 14.06 -2.08
N GLN A 149 2.84 14.75 -2.02
CA GLN A 149 2.60 15.84 -1.07
C GLN A 149 2.29 15.34 0.34
N PHE A 150 1.74 14.13 0.44
CA PHE A 150 1.33 13.52 1.69
C PHE A 150 1.57 12.02 1.63
N VAL A 151 2.18 11.47 2.68
CA VAL A 151 2.43 10.03 2.83
C VAL A 151 2.14 9.66 4.27
N SER A 152 1.28 8.66 4.47
CA SER A 152 1.06 8.04 5.77
C SER A 152 1.84 6.74 5.87
N VAL A 153 2.58 6.57 6.94
CA VAL A 153 3.24 5.31 7.29
C VAL A 153 2.62 4.82 8.58
N PHE A 154 2.10 3.60 8.56
CA PHE A 154 1.50 2.98 9.74
C PHE A 154 2.53 2.07 10.40
N TRP A 155 2.70 2.25 11.70
CA TRP A 155 3.41 1.32 12.55
C TRP A 155 2.42 0.32 13.13
N ASP A 156 2.83 -0.95 13.19
CA ASP A 156 2.08 -2.03 13.81
C ASP A 156 3.00 -2.74 14.82
N ALA A 157 2.42 -3.36 15.85
CA ALA A 157 3.23 -4.03 16.86
C ALA A 157 3.86 -5.30 16.30
N TYR A 158 5.09 -5.51 16.71
CA TYR A 158 5.77 -6.79 16.54
C TYR A 158 5.26 -7.81 17.55
N GLY A 159 4.99 -9.02 17.07
CA GLY A 159 4.91 -10.20 17.93
C GLY A 159 3.57 -10.43 18.61
N THR A 160 2.54 -9.64 18.32
CA THR A 160 1.22 -9.84 18.91
C THR A 160 0.40 -10.87 18.15
N TYR A 161 0.28 -12.06 18.72
CA TYR A 161 -0.77 -13.02 18.35
C TYR A 161 -2.11 -12.46 18.85
N PHE A 162 -2.81 -11.72 17.98
CA PHE A 162 -4.23 -11.33 18.16
C PHE A 162 -4.53 -10.15 19.13
N SER A 163 -3.54 -9.41 19.65
CA SER A 163 -3.81 -8.19 20.46
C SER A 163 -3.23 -6.93 19.82
N GLY A 164 -4.02 -5.85 19.82
CA GLY A 164 -3.78 -4.61 19.08
C GLY A 164 -2.40 -3.99 19.27
N ALA A 165 -1.95 -3.30 18.22
CA ALA A 165 -0.63 -2.71 18.12
C ALA A 165 -0.28 -1.67 19.19
N TRP A 166 -1.32 -1.01 19.73
CA TRP A 166 -1.18 0.18 20.56
C TRP A 166 -1.50 -0.07 22.04
N ASP A 167 -2.14 -1.19 22.38
CA ASP A 167 -2.46 -1.59 23.74
C ASP A 167 -2.59 -3.11 23.86
N THR A 168 -2.01 -3.65 24.93
CA THR A 168 -2.11 -5.08 25.22
C THR A 168 -3.54 -5.36 25.71
N HIS A 169 -4.44 -5.84 24.87
CA HIS A 169 -5.82 -6.15 25.31
C HIS A 169 -5.91 -7.38 26.25
N GLN A 170 -4.80 -7.79 26.88
CA GLN A 170 -4.63 -9.06 27.54
C GLN A 170 -3.74 -8.96 28.78
N ASN A 171 -4.04 -9.80 29.77
CA ASN A 171 -3.25 -10.01 31.00
C ASN A 171 -3.00 -8.74 31.82
N HIS A 172 -3.99 -7.85 31.94
CA HIS A 172 -3.97 -6.68 32.83
C HIS A 172 -4.37 -7.06 34.27
N TYR A 173 -3.64 -7.98 34.87
CA TYR A 173 -3.85 -8.39 36.26
C TYR A 173 -2.52 -8.83 36.91
N PRO A 174 -2.40 -8.74 38.25
CA PRO A 174 -1.17 -9.10 38.99
C PRO A 174 -0.82 -10.59 38.90
#